data_AF-A0A950IFZ9-F1
#
_entry.id   AF-A0A950IFZ9-F1
#
_cell.length_a   1.000
_cell.length_b   1.000
_cell.length_c   1.000
_cell.angle_alpha   90.00
_cell.angle_beta   90.00
_cell.angle_gamma   90.00
#
_symmetry.space_group_name_H-M   'P 1'
#
loop_
_entity.id
_entity.type
_entity.pdbx_description
1 polymer ?
#
loop_
_entity_poly.entity_id
_entity_poly.type
_entity_poly.pdbx_seq_one_letter_code
_entity_poly.pdbx_strand_id
1 'polypeptide(L)'
;MASDVKPYVQVNPGDLITADLFNTVQEDVRSDIAQQVTTAVGGITSVKHADDAGTLGGLNVDQLTQQILDKVKAMIPGRTGYLRTFNRLKTDKPKIIQHNLGAEPVVDAYQLEYFQVVCAQGETSADAVVEYVNFYLYHTSEKHIRGMQPSAAQGGQPTPVNVVIEDPQQPAFRIAFKDLLTEFGVDTTKDTVTLDELVTAFWSALFSAQKQNDAFDPDQYCHSPWFEKCCGELRTIKDLRDRGDWDNIWFKMLPRKTINYPAFTPVQQTQYTPQAQPLTINGQIPTANQGGGDPPFPSTGPTQLEVVHVDYATTGIVLVADPVPQPNAPSNLKDELAVMLIMKA
;
A
#
# COMPACT_ATOMS: atom_id res chain seq x y z
N MET A 1 -18.98 34.18 -62.29
CA MET A 1 -20.14 33.77 -63.11
C MET A 1 -21.16 34.87 -63.01
N ALA A 2 -21.57 35.47 -64.13
CA ALA A 2 -22.61 36.49 -64.12
C ALA A 2 -23.91 35.81 -63.67
N SER A 3 -24.51 36.28 -62.59
CA SER A 3 -25.86 35.87 -62.21
C SER A 3 -26.79 36.32 -63.33
N ASP A 4 -27.43 35.35 -64.00
CA ASP A 4 -28.44 35.58 -65.03
C ASP A 4 -29.73 36.10 -64.36
N VAL A 5 -29.67 37.35 -63.87
CA VAL A 5 -30.79 38.01 -63.20
C VAL A 5 -31.73 38.51 -64.28
N LYS A 6 -32.82 37.78 -64.51
CA LYS A 6 -33.90 38.22 -65.38
C LYS A 6 -34.76 39.26 -64.65
N PRO A 7 -35.02 40.44 -65.25
CA PRO A 7 -35.95 41.40 -64.68
C PRO A 7 -37.35 40.79 -64.54
N TYR A 8 -38.06 41.10 -63.44
CA TYR A 8 -39.46 40.69 -63.24
C TYR A 8 -40.37 41.23 -64.36
N VAL A 9 -40.14 42.48 -64.76
CA VAL A 9 -40.78 43.10 -65.92
C VAL A 9 -39.70 43.71 -66.81
N GLN A 10 -39.71 43.37 -68.09
CA GLN A 10 -38.79 43.92 -69.07
C GLN A 10 -39.33 45.25 -69.59
N VAL A 11 -38.51 46.31 -69.51
CA VAL A 11 -38.84 47.64 -70.04
C VAL A 11 -37.80 48.06 -71.07
N ASN A 12 -38.25 48.69 -72.16
CA ASN A 12 -37.38 49.22 -73.21
C ASN A 12 -37.14 50.72 -73.02
N PRO A 13 -36.03 51.26 -73.54
CA PRO A 13 -35.79 52.71 -73.52
C PRO A 13 -36.93 53.48 -74.20
N GLY A 14 -37.55 54.41 -73.47
CA GLY A 14 -38.68 55.21 -73.95
C GLY A 14 -40.05 54.75 -73.45
N ASP A 15 -40.14 53.58 -72.81
CA ASP A 15 -41.38 53.13 -72.17
C ASP A 15 -41.71 54.00 -70.96
N LEU A 16 -43.00 54.38 -70.82
CA LEU A 16 -43.49 55.11 -69.66
C LEU A 16 -43.57 54.15 -68.47
N ILE A 17 -42.79 54.40 -67.43
CA ILE A 17 -42.86 53.64 -66.18
C ILE A 17 -44.09 54.09 -65.39
N THR A 18 -45.13 53.25 -65.33
CA THR A 18 -46.40 53.54 -64.67
C THR A 18 -46.45 52.98 -63.25
N ALA A 19 -47.38 53.51 -62.45
CA ALA A 19 -47.67 52.96 -61.12
C ALA A 19 -48.11 51.48 -61.19
N ASP A 20 -48.87 51.11 -62.23
CA ASP A 20 -49.30 49.73 -62.45
C ASP A 20 -48.12 48.79 -62.68
N LEU A 21 -47.11 49.23 -63.45
CA LEU A 21 -45.88 48.46 -63.67
C LEU A 21 -45.14 48.18 -62.36
N PHE A 22 -45.04 49.19 -61.48
CA PHE A 22 -44.45 49.00 -60.16
C PHE A 22 -45.26 48.08 -59.26
N ASN A 23 -46.59 48.14 -59.33
CA ASN A 23 -47.46 47.23 -58.58
C ASN A 23 -47.24 45.78 -59.04
N THR A 24 -47.14 45.53 -60.34
CA THR A 24 -46.82 44.20 -60.88
C THR A 24 -45.47 43.69 -60.38
N VAL A 25 -44.42 44.52 -60.43
CA VAL A 25 -43.11 44.12 -59.89
C VAL A 25 -43.19 43.80 -58.39
N GLN A 26 -43.96 44.55 -57.61
CA GLN A 26 -44.14 44.27 -56.18
C GLN A 26 -44.90 42.97 -55.91
N GLU A 27 -45.92 42.66 -56.72
CA GLU A 27 -46.66 41.40 -56.65
C GLU A 27 -45.77 40.21 -56.99
N ASP A 28 -44.98 40.31 -58.06
CA ASP A 28 -44.05 39.25 -58.49
C ASP A 28 -42.97 38.98 -57.44
N VAL A 29 -42.38 40.04 -56.87
CA VAL A 29 -41.40 39.91 -55.78
C VAL A 29 -42.01 39.23 -54.56
N ARG A 30 -43.25 39.58 -54.18
CA ARG A 30 -43.94 38.92 -53.06
C ARG A 30 -44.19 37.44 -53.35
N SER A 31 -44.59 37.11 -54.58
CA SER A 31 -44.85 35.74 -55.00
C SER A 31 -43.58 34.90 -54.99
N ASP A 32 -42.47 35.43 -55.51
CA ASP A 32 -41.17 34.76 -55.51
C ASP A 32 -40.65 34.53 -54.09
N ILE A 33 -40.73 35.55 -53.21
CA ILE A 33 -40.37 35.39 -51.79
C ILE A 33 -41.23 34.31 -51.13
N ALA A 34 -42.54 34.31 -51.37
CA ALA A 34 -43.44 33.30 -50.81
C ALA A 34 -43.06 31.88 -51.29
N GLN A 35 -42.76 31.72 -52.58
CA GLN A 35 -42.34 30.45 -53.17
C GLN A 35 -40.99 29.98 -52.63
N GLN A 36 -40.02 30.88 -52.46
CA GLN A 36 -38.72 30.58 -51.86
C GLN A 36 -38.86 30.17 -50.39
N VAL A 37 -39.72 30.85 -49.62
CA VAL A 37 -40.02 30.48 -48.23
C VAL A 37 -40.69 29.11 -48.18
N THR A 38 -41.70 28.84 -49.00
CA THR A 38 -42.35 27.52 -49.06
C THR A 38 -41.36 26.42 -49.44
N THR A 39 -40.47 26.68 -50.39
CA THR A 39 -39.42 25.73 -50.81
C THR A 39 -38.41 25.49 -49.70
N ALA A 40 -37.95 26.53 -49.03
CA ALA A 40 -37.01 26.44 -47.92
C ALA A 40 -37.60 25.69 -46.73
N VAL A 41 -38.86 25.98 -46.36
CA VAL A 41 -39.57 25.31 -45.27
C VAL A 41 -39.87 23.85 -45.63
N GLY A 42 -40.34 23.58 -46.85
CA GLY A 42 -40.62 22.21 -47.32
C GLY A 42 -39.36 21.35 -47.44
N GLY A 43 -38.19 21.97 -47.64
CA GLY A 43 -36.89 21.29 -47.65
C GLY A 43 -36.32 20.96 -46.27
N ILE A 44 -36.86 21.53 -45.19
CA ILE A 44 -36.45 21.21 -43.81
C ILE A 44 -37.27 19.98 -43.35
N THR A 45 -36.80 18.78 -43.68
CA THR A 45 -37.46 17.51 -43.31
C THR A 45 -37.10 17.04 -41.90
N SER A 46 -35.95 17.46 -41.36
CA SER A 46 -35.60 17.30 -39.95
C SER A 46 -34.69 18.44 -39.49
N VAL A 47 -34.75 18.77 -38.20
CA VAL A 47 -33.79 19.67 -37.56
C VAL A 47 -32.81 18.78 -36.82
N LYS A 48 -31.52 18.90 -37.13
CA LYS A 48 -30.45 18.02 -36.61
C LYS A 48 -30.42 17.87 -35.08
N HIS A 49 -30.98 18.83 -34.34
CA HIS A 49 -31.11 18.76 -32.87
C HIS A 49 -32.31 17.96 -32.36
N ALA A 50 -33.37 17.77 -33.16
CA ALA A 50 -34.51 16.93 -32.79
C ALA A 50 -34.15 15.44 -32.87
N ASP A 51 -33.28 15.07 -33.82
CA ASP A 51 -32.83 13.69 -34.02
C ASP A 51 -31.84 13.21 -32.93
N ASP A 52 -31.26 14.13 -32.15
CA ASP A 52 -30.31 13.87 -31.05
C ASP A 52 -30.98 14.03 -29.67
N ALA A 53 -32.30 14.22 -29.59
CA ALA A 53 -32.99 14.46 -28.31
C ALA A 53 -32.94 13.24 -27.35
N GLY A 54 -32.71 12.03 -27.90
CA GLY A 54 -32.56 10.79 -27.14
C GLY A 54 -31.11 10.38 -26.89
N THR A 55 -30.14 11.17 -27.35
CA THR A 55 -28.72 10.84 -27.33
C THR A 55 -27.88 12.03 -26.90
N LEU A 56 -26.89 11.83 -26.03
CA LEU A 56 -25.96 12.89 -25.65
C LEU A 56 -24.70 12.73 -26.50
N GLY A 57 -24.60 13.52 -27.57
CA GLY A 57 -23.49 13.41 -28.53
C GLY A 57 -23.51 12.09 -29.30
N GLY A 58 -24.70 11.62 -29.72
CA GLY A 58 -24.87 10.37 -30.46
C GLY A 58 -24.78 9.09 -29.62
N LEU A 59 -24.66 9.18 -28.29
CA LEU A 59 -24.71 8.03 -27.38
C LEU A 59 -26.03 8.01 -26.62
N ASN A 60 -26.70 6.85 -26.59
CA ASN A 60 -27.85 6.66 -25.70
C ASN A 60 -27.40 6.45 -24.24
N VAL A 61 -28.35 6.46 -23.30
CA VAL A 61 -28.06 6.35 -21.85
C VAL A 61 -27.26 5.09 -21.50
N ASP A 62 -27.58 3.95 -22.11
CA ASP A 62 -26.90 2.68 -21.86
C ASP A 62 -25.45 2.71 -22.37
N GLN A 63 -25.23 3.24 -23.58
CA GLN A 63 -23.91 3.40 -24.18
C GLN A 63 -23.04 4.39 -23.38
N LEU A 64 -23.62 5.48 -22.92
CA LEU A 64 -22.93 6.46 -22.08
C LEU A 64 -22.56 5.86 -20.72
N THR A 65 -23.49 5.12 -20.10
CA THR A 65 -23.25 4.41 -18.83
C THR A 65 -22.13 3.40 -18.99
N GLN A 66 -22.14 2.60 -20.06
CA GLN A 66 -21.10 1.63 -20.32
C GLN A 66 -19.73 2.30 -20.54
N GLN A 67 -19.66 3.41 -21.30
CA GLN A 67 -18.41 4.15 -21.46
C GLN A 67 -17.87 4.73 -20.15
N ILE A 68 -18.75 5.22 -19.27
CA ILE A 68 -18.35 5.70 -17.95
C ILE A 68 -17.82 4.53 -17.11
N LEU A 69 -18.53 3.41 -17.07
CA LEU A 69 -18.09 2.21 -16.35
C LEU A 69 -16.77 1.68 -16.89
N ASP A 70 -16.56 1.68 -18.21
CA ASP A 70 -15.33 1.21 -18.83
C ASP A 70 -14.15 2.15 -18.52
N LYS A 71 -14.37 3.48 -18.52
CA LYS A 71 -13.36 4.46 -18.09
C LYS A 71 -13.04 4.30 -16.61
N VAL A 72 -14.04 4.13 -15.76
CA VAL A 72 -13.83 3.88 -14.32
C VAL A 72 -13.05 2.57 -14.13
N LYS A 73 -13.46 1.48 -14.78
CA LYS A 73 -12.75 0.19 -14.74
C LYS A 73 -11.32 0.26 -15.29
N ALA A 74 -11.06 1.07 -16.30
CA ALA A 74 -9.71 1.30 -16.82
C ALA A 74 -8.86 2.13 -15.85
N MET A 75 -9.47 3.02 -15.06
CA MET A 75 -8.80 3.79 -14.02
C MET A 75 -8.55 2.99 -12.74
N ILE A 76 -9.39 1.99 -12.43
CA ILE A 76 -9.28 1.18 -11.21
C ILE A 76 -7.88 0.54 -11.08
N PRO A 77 -7.32 -0.18 -12.07
CA PRO A 77 -5.98 -0.77 -11.97
C PRO A 77 -4.85 0.24 -11.68
N GLY A 78 -4.98 1.48 -12.15
CA GLY A 78 -4.04 2.57 -11.87
C GLY A 78 -4.24 3.23 -10.50
N ARG A 79 -5.34 2.90 -9.80
CA ARG A 79 -5.68 3.36 -8.45
C ARG A 79 -5.60 2.25 -7.40
N THR A 80 -5.69 0.98 -7.80
CA THR A 80 -5.54 -0.18 -6.92
C THR A 80 -4.07 -0.40 -6.62
N GLY A 81 -3.60 0.27 -5.57
CA GLY A 81 -2.26 0.08 -5.03
C GLY A 81 -2.20 -1.04 -3.99
N TYR A 82 -0.99 -1.50 -3.74
CA TYR A 82 -0.63 -2.27 -2.56
C TYR A 82 0.17 -1.34 -1.65
N LEU A 83 -0.18 -1.28 -0.38
CA LEU A 83 0.57 -0.51 0.63
C LEU A 83 0.96 -1.44 1.78
N ARG A 84 2.27 -1.51 2.05
CA ARG A 84 2.82 -2.14 3.25
C ARG A 84 3.25 -1.04 4.22
N THR A 85 2.79 -1.12 5.47
CA THR A 85 3.28 -0.24 6.53
C THR A 85 3.67 -1.01 7.78
N PHE A 86 4.61 -0.45 8.54
CA PHE A 86 5.12 -0.97 9.80
C PHE A 86 4.77 0.00 10.92
N ASN A 87 4.03 -0.47 11.92
CA ASN A 87 3.43 0.40 12.92
C ASN A 87 3.61 -0.19 14.32
N ARG A 88 3.63 0.68 15.33
CA ARG A 88 3.56 0.35 16.75
C ARG A 88 2.18 0.76 17.25
N LEU A 89 1.41 -0.21 17.72
CA LEU A 89 0.08 0.01 18.26
C LEU A 89 0.13 0.03 19.79
N LYS A 90 -0.60 0.95 20.39
CA LYS A 90 -0.81 1.03 21.85
C LYS A 90 -2.26 0.70 22.17
N THR A 91 -2.49 0.08 23.32
CA THR A 91 -3.85 -0.05 23.86
C THR A 91 -4.47 1.35 23.99
N ASP A 92 -5.77 1.46 23.70
CA ASP A 92 -6.58 2.69 23.85
C ASP A 92 -6.21 3.89 22.95
N LYS A 93 -5.31 3.73 21.97
CA LYS A 93 -4.98 4.79 21.01
C LYS A 93 -5.21 4.31 19.57
N PRO A 94 -6.35 4.64 18.94
CA PRO A 94 -6.58 4.30 17.55
C PRO A 94 -5.51 4.96 16.68
N LYS A 95 -4.88 4.16 15.82
CA LYS A 95 -3.91 4.66 14.85
C LYS A 95 -4.58 4.85 13.49
N ILE A 96 -4.51 6.07 12.96
CA ILE A 96 -5.05 6.40 11.64
C ILE A 96 -3.92 6.40 10.61
N ILE A 97 -4.11 5.67 9.51
CA ILE A 97 -3.14 5.50 8.42
C ILE A 97 -3.74 6.06 7.13
N GLN A 98 -3.03 6.97 6.47
CA GLN A 98 -3.51 7.66 5.26
C GLN A 98 -3.14 6.92 3.98
N HIS A 99 -3.76 5.78 3.70
CA HIS A 99 -3.35 4.92 2.58
C HIS A 99 -3.51 5.54 1.18
N ASN A 100 -4.43 6.50 0.98
CA ASN A 100 -4.66 7.18 -0.32
C ASN A 100 -4.88 6.22 -1.52
N LEU A 101 -5.41 5.01 -1.27
CA LEU A 101 -5.61 4.00 -2.31
C LEU A 101 -6.88 4.24 -3.15
N GLY A 102 -7.67 5.27 -2.81
CA GLY A 102 -8.84 5.68 -3.59
C GLY A 102 -10.05 4.73 -3.51
N ALA A 103 -9.97 3.70 -2.68
CA ALA A 103 -11.03 2.77 -2.32
C ALA A 103 -10.78 2.26 -0.89
N GLU A 104 -11.83 1.74 -0.25
CA GLU A 104 -11.71 1.06 1.05
C GLU A 104 -10.85 -0.21 0.87
N PRO A 105 -9.66 -0.29 1.49
CA PRO A 105 -8.76 -1.40 1.26
C PRO A 105 -9.18 -2.62 2.07
N VAL A 106 -8.93 -3.80 1.51
CA VAL A 106 -8.81 -5.03 2.29
C VAL A 106 -7.52 -4.95 3.09
N VAL A 107 -7.62 -5.09 4.41
CA VAL A 107 -6.49 -4.96 5.33
C VAL A 107 -6.17 -6.29 5.97
N ASP A 108 -4.95 -6.78 5.72
CA ASP A 108 -4.35 -7.88 6.48
C ASP A 108 -3.34 -7.31 7.48
N ALA A 109 -3.59 -7.53 8.76
CA ALA A 109 -2.64 -7.24 9.83
C ALA A 109 -1.85 -8.48 10.25
N TYR A 110 -0.57 -8.25 10.56
CA TYR A 110 0.37 -9.24 11.06
C TYR A 110 1.13 -8.65 12.24
N GLN A 111 1.22 -9.39 13.34
CA GLN A 111 2.12 -9.08 14.43
C GLN A 111 3.55 -9.38 13.99
N LEU A 112 4.48 -8.47 14.23
CA LEU A 112 5.90 -8.72 14.03
C LEU A 112 6.47 -9.41 15.27
N GLU A 113 6.99 -10.62 15.08
CA GLU A 113 7.68 -11.33 16.15
C GLU A 113 9.14 -10.90 16.25
N TYR A 114 9.65 -10.89 17.48
CA TYR A 114 11.07 -10.81 17.73
C TYR A 114 11.74 -12.15 17.39
N PHE A 115 12.88 -12.08 16.72
CA PHE A 115 13.68 -13.26 16.44
C PHE A 115 15.15 -13.01 16.72
N GLN A 116 15.82 -14.09 17.12
CA GLN A 116 17.22 -14.06 17.47
C GLN A 116 18.07 -13.88 16.21
N VAL A 117 18.99 -12.92 16.25
CA VAL A 117 19.95 -12.61 15.19
C VAL A 117 21.32 -12.33 15.76
N VAL A 118 22.32 -12.22 14.90
CA VAL A 118 23.63 -11.70 15.26
C VAL A 118 23.78 -10.32 14.64
N CYS A 119 23.84 -9.29 15.46
CA CYS A 119 24.05 -7.92 15.01
C CYS A 119 25.53 -7.61 14.90
N ALA A 120 25.90 -6.90 13.83
CA ALA A 120 27.20 -6.26 13.76
C ALA A 120 27.31 -5.23 14.91
N GLN A 121 28.37 -5.31 15.69
CA GLN A 121 28.72 -4.30 16.68
C GLN A 121 30.22 -4.06 16.55
N GLY A 122 30.62 -2.82 16.27
CA GLY A 122 32.03 -2.49 15.99
C GLY A 122 32.56 -3.05 14.66
N GLU A 123 33.88 -2.95 14.48
CA GLU A 123 34.56 -3.25 13.20
C GLU A 123 34.88 -4.74 13.02
N THR A 124 34.77 -5.56 14.08
CA THR A 124 35.19 -6.97 14.04
C THR A 124 34.04 -7.93 14.34
N SER A 125 34.15 -9.14 13.78
CA SER A 125 33.16 -10.20 14.04
C SER A 125 33.19 -10.73 15.47
N ALA A 126 34.28 -10.49 16.19
CA ALA A 126 34.43 -10.93 17.57
C ALA A 126 33.53 -10.10 18.51
N ASP A 127 33.15 -8.91 18.07
CA ASP A 127 32.31 -7.98 18.79
C ASP A 127 30.82 -8.19 18.47
N ALA A 128 30.49 -9.04 17.49
CA ALA A 128 29.11 -9.30 17.07
C ALA A 128 28.28 -9.94 18.20
N VAL A 129 27.17 -9.29 18.54
CA VAL A 129 26.31 -9.67 19.65
C VAL A 129 25.02 -10.32 19.20
N VAL A 130 24.49 -11.19 20.05
CA VAL A 130 23.20 -11.81 19.82
C VAL A 130 22.09 -10.95 20.40
N GLU A 131 21.15 -10.58 19.54
CA GLU A 131 20.01 -9.72 19.88
C GLU A 131 18.70 -10.30 19.36
N TYR A 132 17.59 -9.75 19.86
CA TYR A 132 16.25 -10.05 19.39
C TYR A 132 15.69 -8.82 18.71
N VAL A 133 15.42 -8.92 17.41
CA VAL A 133 15.01 -7.77 16.58
C VAL A 133 13.70 -8.07 15.83
N ASN A 134 13.05 -7.03 15.31
CA ASN A 134 11.93 -7.17 14.39
C ASN A 134 12.36 -7.13 12.92
N PHE A 135 13.49 -6.46 12.61
CA PHE A 135 13.97 -6.27 11.25
C PHE A 135 15.47 -6.60 11.16
N TYR A 136 15.86 -7.35 10.13
CA TYR A 136 17.25 -7.77 9.98
C TYR A 136 17.71 -7.75 8.53
N LEU A 137 18.80 -7.03 8.25
CA LEU A 137 19.48 -7.09 6.96
C LEU A 137 20.62 -8.11 7.01
N TYR A 138 20.71 -8.99 6.03
CA TYR A 138 21.78 -9.99 5.97
C TYR A 138 22.08 -10.42 4.54
N HIS A 139 23.28 -10.99 4.35
CA HIS A 139 23.68 -11.60 3.09
C HIS A 139 23.46 -13.12 3.10
N THR A 140 23.10 -13.73 1.97
CA THR A 140 22.78 -15.17 1.88
C THR A 140 23.93 -16.11 2.28
N SER A 141 25.17 -15.61 2.34
CA SER A 141 26.31 -16.37 2.88
C SER A 141 26.24 -16.58 4.40
N GLU A 142 25.41 -15.83 5.11
CA GLU A 142 25.33 -15.81 6.58
C GLU A 142 24.02 -16.44 7.11
N LYS A 143 23.64 -17.61 6.59
CA LYS A 143 22.46 -18.35 7.10
C LYS A 143 22.64 -18.88 8.52
N HIS A 144 23.88 -19.05 8.96
CA HIS A 144 24.28 -19.50 10.29
C HIS A 144 25.43 -18.62 10.75
N ILE A 145 25.29 -17.96 11.90
CA ILE A 145 26.28 -17.01 12.40
C ILE A 145 26.60 -17.35 13.85
N ARG A 146 27.88 -17.32 14.19
CA ARG A 146 28.33 -17.38 15.58
C ARG A 146 28.39 -15.96 16.13
N GLY A 147 27.65 -15.71 17.22
CA GLY A 147 27.65 -14.43 17.93
C GLY A 147 27.94 -14.62 19.41
N MET A 148 28.15 -13.51 20.11
CA MET A 148 28.34 -13.50 21.56
C MET A 148 27.03 -13.18 22.27
N GLN A 149 26.51 -14.13 23.05
CA GLN A 149 25.35 -13.92 23.90
C GLN A 149 25.79 -13.19 25.17
N PRO A 150 25.22 -12.01 25.49
CA PRO A 150 25.50 -11.32 26.74
C PRO A 150 25.14 -12.18 27.96
N SER A 151 25.95 -12.13 29.00
CA SER A 151 25.65 -12.80 30.27
C SER A 151 24.51 -12.11 31.00
N ALA A 152 23.50 -12.87 31.43
CA ALA A 152 22.44 -12.36 32.32
C ALA A 152 22.95 -12.03 33.74
N ALA A 153 24.07 -12.66 34.16
CA ALA A 153 24.71 -12.35 35.43
C ALA A 153 25.64 -11.14 35.31
N GLN A 154 25.54 -10.21 36.25
CA GLN A 154 26.38 -9.03 36.33
C GLN A 154 27.87 -9.44 36.44
N GLY A 155 28.69 -9.04 35.45
CA GLY A 155 30.11 -9.40 35.37
C GLY A 155 30.43 -10.77 34.76
N GLY A 156 29.41 -11.52 34.29
CA GLY A 156 29.65 -12.76 33.56
C GLY A 156 30.20 -12.51 32.15
N GLN A 157 31.04 -13.44 31.68
CA GLN A 157 31.62 -13.36 30.34
C GLN A 157 30.58 -13.71 29.27
N PRO A 158 30.54 -12.99 28.12
CA PRO A 158 29.71 -13.38 26.99
C PRO A 158 30.03 -14.81 26.55
N THR A 159 29.00 -15.54 26.12
CA THR A 159 29.16 -16.93 25.66
C THR A 159 28.90 -17.04 24.16
N PRO A 160 29.75 -17.76 23.41
CA PRO A 160 29.52 -17.93 21.99
C PRO A 160 28.33 -18.85 21.73
N VAL A 161 27.39 -18.40 20.90
CA VAL A 161 26.23 -19.18 20.47
C VAL A 161 26.12 -19.16 18.94
N ASN A 162 25.60 -20.24 18.35
CA ASN A 162 25.30 -20.31 16.93
C ASN A 162 23.83 -19.96 16.72
N VAL A 163 23.56 -18.95 15.90
CA VAL A 163 22.22 -18.49 15.55
C VAL A 163 21.91 -18.90 14.12
N VAL A 164 20.75 -19.52 13.90
CA VAL A 164 20.24 -19.88 12.58
C VAL A 164 19.38 -18.74 12.06
N ILE A 165 19.90 -18.01 11.06
CA ILE A 165 19.19 -16.90 10.43
C ILE A 165 18.14 -17.43 9.44
N GLU A 166 18.45 -18.51 8.71
CA GLU A 166 17.48 -19.15 7.81
C GLU A 166 17.49 -20.66 8.00
N ASP A 167 16.35 -21.19 8.46
CA ASP A 167 16.10 -22.61 8.49
C ASP A 167 15.61 -23.09 7.11
N PRO A 168 16.34 -23.97 6.41
CA PRO A 168 15.92 -24.48 5.10
C PRO A 168 14.63 -25.30 5.15
N GLN A 169 14.18 -25.73 6.33
CA GLN A 169 12.92 -26.46 6.50
C GLN A 169 11.72 -25.54 6.68
N GLN A 170 11.93 -24.24 6.91
CA GLN A 170 10.87 -23.27 7.14
C GLN A 170 10.73 -22.30 5.95
N PRO A 171 9.50 -21.80 5.69
CA PRO A 171 9.32 -20.71 4.74
C PRO A 171 10.19 -19.50 5.10
N ALA A 172 11.01 -19.04 4.15
CA ALA A 172 11.82 -17.84 4.34
C ALA A 172 10.95 -16.58 4.16
N PHE A 173 10.62 -15.93 5.28
CA PHE A 173 9.97 -14.62 5.27
C PHE A 173 11.02 -13.52 5.07
N ARG A 174 11.31 -13.19 3.81
CA ARG A 174 12.28 -12.16 3.43
C ARG A 174 11.89 -11.43 2.16
N ILE A 175 12.43 -10.22 2.01
CA ILE A 175 12.27 -9.38 0.82
C ILE A 175 13.67 -9.01 0.32
N ALA A 176 13.86 -9.00 -1.00
CA ALA A 176 15.15 -8.59 -1.56
C ALA A 176 15.42 -7.12 -1.21
N PHE A 177 16.64 -6.81 -0.76
CA PHE A 177 16.96 -5.48 -0.28
C PHE A 177 16.79 -4.41 -1.37
N LYS A 178 17.18 -4.73 -2.61
CA LYS A 178 16.99 -3.86 -3.79
C LYS A 178 15.53 -3.49 -4.06
N ASP A 179 14.59 -4.40 -3.78
CA ASP A 179 13.17 -4.17 -4.01
C ASP A 179 12.64 -3.18 -2.98
N LEU A 180 13.07 -3.32 -1.71
CA LEU A 180 12.74 -2.36 -0.66
C LEU A 180 13.36 -1.00 -0.91
N LEU A 181 14.62 -0.92 -1.35
CA LEU A 181 15.23 0.36 -1.73
C LEU A 181 14.41 1.08 -2.80
N THR A 182 13.89 0.33 -3.78
CA THR A 182 12.99 0.86 -4.81
C THR A 182 11.64 1.29 -4.23
N GLU A 183 11.01 0.45 -3.39
CA GLU A 183 9.73 0.73 -2.72
C GLU A 183 9.80 2.00 -1.84
N PHE A 184 10.92 2.18 -1.14
CA PHE A 184 11.16 3.31 -0.26
C PHE A 184 11.79 4.53 -0.96
N GLY A 185 12.13 4.42 -2.25
CA GLY A 185 12.65 5.52 -3.06
C GLY A 185 14.09 5.92 -2.69
N VAL A 186 14.89 4.99 -2.20
CA VAL A 186 16.31 5.20 -1.92
C VAL A 186 17.07 5.16 -3.24
N ASP A 187 17.86 6.21 -3.51
CA ASP A 187 18.60 6.35 -4.75
C ASP A 187 19.73 5.33 -4.86
N THR A 188 19.60 4.39 -5.79
CA THR A 188 20.61 3.37 -6.13
C THR A 188 21.24 3.59 -7.50
N THR A 189 20.97 4.74 -8.13
CA THR A 189 21.50 5.07 -9.46
C THR A 189 22.95 5.53 -9.42
N LYS A 190 23.39 6.04 -8.27
CA LYS A 190 24.76 6.50 -8.04
C LYS A 190 25.65 5.34 -7.63
N ASP A 191 26.47 4.90 -8.55
CA ASP A 191 27.44 3.82 -8.36
C ASP A 191 28.47 4.09 -7.26
N THR A 192 28.65 5.35 -6.82
CA THR A 192 29.63 5.76 -5.80
C THR A 192 29.11 5.70 -4.37
N VAL A 193 27.80 5.52 -4.16
CA VAL A 193 27.21 5.44 -2.81
C VAL A 193 27.75 4.21 -2.11
N THR A 194 28.21 4.37 -0.87
CA THR A 194 28.76 3.26 -0.09
C THR A 194 27.63 2.40 0.49
N LEU A 195 27.95 1.15 0.85
CA LEU A 195 26.98 0.25 1.48
C LEU A 195 26.47 0.82 2.83
N ASP A 196 27.33 1.46 3.62
CA ASP A 196 26.94 2.07 4.89
C ASP A 196 25.99 3.27 4.70
N GLU A 197 26.33 4.17 3.77
CA GLU A 197 25.45 5.28 3.39
C GLU A 197 24.09 4.76 2.91
N LEU A 198 24.09 3.66 2.15
CA LEU A 198 22.87 3.04 1.64
C LEU A 198 22.02 2.42 2.75
N VAL A 199 22.62 1.70 3.70
CA VAL A 199 21.92 1.09 4.85
C VAL A 199 21.34 2.18 5.75
N THR A 200 22.12 3.24 6.02
CA THR A 200 21.66 4.41 6.78
C THR A 200 20.48 5.10 6.08
N ALA A 201 20.60 5.36 4.78
CA ALA A 201 19.53 5.96 3.98
C ALA A 201 18.27 5.08 3.96
N PHE A 202 18.45 3.75 3.89
CA PHE A 202 17.35 2.80 3.95
C PHE A 202 16.61 2.84 5.29
N TRP A 203 17.30 2.73 6.42
CA TRP A 203 16.63 2.76 7.73
C TRP A 203 15.91 4.09 7.96
N SER A 204 16.53 5.20 7.54
CA SER A 204 15.89 6.52 7.57
C SER A 204 14.63 6.56 6.71
N ALA A 205 14.67 6.02 5.48
CA ALA A 205 13.52 6.00 4.59
C ALA A 205 12.40 5.06 5.08
N LEU A 206 12.78 3.87 5.57
CA LEU A 206 11.86 2.86 6.11
C LEU A 206 11.07 3.42 7.29
N PHE A 207 11.71 4.12 8.21
CA PHE A 207 11.07 4.66 9.41
C PHE A 207 10.69 6.14 9.30
N SER A 208 10.62 6.65 8.07
CA SER A 208 10.16 8.01 7.81
C SER A 208 8.64 8.13 7.88
N ALA A 209 8.16 9.22 8.49
CA ALA A 209 6.73 9.54 8.52
C ALA A 209 6.12 9.69 7.11
N GLN A 210 6.92 10.06 6.11
CA GLN A 210 6.50 10.17 4.72
C GLN A 210 5.96 8.84 4.16
N LYS A 211 6.44 7.71 4.69
CA LYS A 211 6.04 6.36 4.29
C LYS A 211 5.03 5.73 5.25
N GLN A 212 4.50 6.52 6.19
CA GLN A 212 3.47 6.12 7.16
C GLN A 212 3.89 4.96 8.07
N ASN A 213 5.19 4.73 8.17
CA ASN A 213 5.76 3.81 9.13
C ASN A 213 6.06 4.57 10.42
N ASP A 214 5.92 3.89 11.55
CA ASP A 214 6.45 4.44 12.80
C ASP A 214 7.96 4.37 12.82
N ALA A 215 8.56 5.28 13.59
CA ALA A 215 9.91 5.05 14.09
C ALA A 215 9.92 3.78 14.95
N PHE A 216 10.91 2.92 14.76
CA PHE A 216 11.22 1.82 15.66
C PHE A 216 12.49 2.15 16.43
N ASP A 217 12.63 1.58 17.62
CA ASP A 217 13.80 1.82 18.45
C ASP A 217 15.03 1.15 17.80
N PRO A 218 16.24 1.74 17.89
CA PRO A 218 17.44 1.20 17.21
C PRO A 218 17.84 -0.23 17.62
N ASP A 219 17.36 -0.73 18.76
CA ASP A 219 17.54 -2.12 19.22
C ASP A 219 16.56 -3.11 18.56
N GLN A 220 15.58 -2.61 17.79
CA GLN A 220 14.61 -3.44 17.07
C GLN A 220 15.03 -3.77 15.64
N TYR A 221 16.17 -3.24 15.18
CA TYR A 221 16.70 -3.52 13.86
C TYR A 221 18.22 -3.47 13.84
N CYS A 222 18.83 -4.35 13.05
CA CYS A 222 20.27 -4.32 12.82
C CYS A 222 20.60 -4.99 11.49
N HIS A 223 21.89 -5.03 11.17
CA HIS A 223 22.41 -5.79 10.04
C HIS A 223 23.45 -6.81 10.49
N SER A 224 23.69 -7.80 9.63
CA SER A 224 24.58 -8.91 9.92
C SER A 224 26.07 -8.50 9.87
N PRO A 225 26.97 -9.23 10.55
CA PRO A 225 28.41 -8.95 10.52
C PRO A 225 29.04 -8.97 9.13
N TRP A 226 28.38 -9.55 8.11
CA TRP A 226 28.84 -9.47 6.73
C TRP A 226 29.02 -8.04 6.26
N PHE A 227 28.13 -7.10 6.64
CA PHE A 227 28.22 -5.71 6.20
C PHE A 227 29.54 -5.05 6.64
N GLU A 228 30.04 -5.38 7.83
CA GLU A 228 31.35 -4.93 8.29
C GLU A 228 32.50 -5.70 7.60
N LYS A 229 32.39 -7.04 7.57
CA LYS A 229 33.45 -7.94 7.08
C LYS A 229 33.72 -7.88 5.59
N CYS A 230 32.66 -7.91 4.78
CA CYS A 230 32.80 -7.96 3.34
C CYS A 230 33.37 -6.63 2.83
N CYS A 231 32.97 -5.53 3.46
CA CYS A 231 32.80 -4.32 2.71
C CYS A 231 33.59 -3.14 3.27
N GLY A 232 33.92 -3.12 4.57
CA GLY A 232 34.46 -1.91 5.21
C GLY A 232 33.63 -0.66 4.87
N GLU A 233 34.13 0.52 5.20
CA GLU A 233 33.41 1.78 4.91
C GLU A 233 33.36 2.16 3.42
N LEU A 234 34.09 1.44 2.54
CA LEU A 234 34.43 1.95 1.20
C LEU A 234 33.79 1.21 0.02
N ARG A 235 33.13 0.06 0.22
CA ARG A 235 32.51 -0.62 -0.93
C ARG A 235 31.27 0.12 -1.40
N THR A 236 31.25 0.34 -2.71
CA THR A 236 30.19 1.06 -3.38
C THR A 236 29.13 0.12 -3.95
N ILE A 237 27.96 0.66 -4.34
CA ILE A 237 26.92 -0.09 -5.05
C ILE A 237 27.49 -0.77 -6.30
N LYS A 238 28.42 -0.12 -7.01
CA LYS A 238 29.09 -0.70 -8.16
C LYS A 238 29.86 -1.97 -7.81
N ASP A 239 30.65 -1.92 -6.73
CA ASP A 239 31.44 -3.08 -6.30
C ASP A 239 30.55 -4.28 -5.95
N LEU A 240 29.38 -4.02 -5.34
CA LEU A 240 28.40 -5.05 -4.98
C LEU A 240 27.78 -5.69 -6.23
N ARG A 241 27.48 -4.89 -7.26
CA ARG A 241 26.95 -5.38 -8.55
C ARG A 241 28.00 -6.19 -9.30
N ASP A 242 29.22 -5.66 -9.42
CA ASP A 242 30.32 -6.28 -10.17
C ASP A 242 30.71 -7.65 -9.58
N ARG A 243 30.53 -7.85 -8.27
CA ARG A 243 30.81 -9.13 -7.57
C ARG A 243 29.62 -10.08 -7.49
N GLY A 244 28.42 -9.63 -7.87
CA GLY A 244 27.18 -10.40 -7.72
C GLY A 244 26.66 -10.50 -6.28
N ASP A 245 27.14 -9.67 -5.36
CA ASP A 245 26.68 -9.61 -3.97
C ASP A 245 25.34 -8.86 -3.85
N TRP A 246 25.06 -7.92 -4.78
CA TRP A 246 23.87 -7.05 -4.76
C TRP A 246 22.54 -7.81 -4.65
N ASP A 247 22.40 -8.92 -5.38
CA ASP A 247 21.17 -9.72 -5.41
C ASP A 247 21.06 -10.70 -4.23
N ASN A 248 22.06 -10.74 -3.37
CA ASN A 248 22.17 -11.67 -2.25
C ASN A 248 21.96 -11.01 -0.88
N ILE A 249 21.53 -9.74 -0.85
CA ILE A 249 21.19 -9.02 0.37
C ILE A 249 19.66 -9.07 0.57
N TRP A 250 19.25 -9.47 1.77
CA TRP A 250 17.87 -9.70 2.12
C TRP A 250 17.47 -9.00 3.40
N PHE A 251 16.24 -8.51 3.42
CA PHE A 251 15.57 -8.00 4.60
C PHE A 251 14.65 -9.07 5.15
N LYS A 252 14.90 -9.49 6.39
CA LYS A 252 14.12 -10.49 7.11
C LYS A 252 13.25 -9.84 8.18
N MET A 253 12.04 -10.38 8.31
CA MET A 253 11.09 -10.11 9.39
C MET A 253 10.28 -11.39 9.66
N LEU A 254 9.67 -11.55 10.84
CA LEU A 254 8.78 -12.68 11.14
C LEU A 254 7.34 -12.21 11.37
N PRO A 255 6.50 -12.14 10.33
CA PRO A 255 5.12 -11.77 10.47
C PRO A 255 4.27 -12.98 10.92
N ARG A 256 3.54 -12.83 12.02
CA ARG A 256 2.50 -13.76 12.46
C ARG A 256 1.13 -13.16 12.22
N LYS A 257 0.26 -13.88 11.51
CA LYS A 257 -1.10 -13.40 11.22
C LYS A 257 -1.89 -13.14 12.52
N THR A 258 -2.51 -11.97 12.63
CA THR A 258 -3.41 -11.63 13.75
C THR A 258 -4.85 -12.09 13.46
N ILE A 259 -5.69 -12.12 14.50
CA ILE A 259 -7.14 -12.29 14.31
C ILE A 259 -7.73 -10.90 14.08
N ASN A 260 -8.21 -10.67 12.86
CA ASN A 260 -8.84 -9.41 12.48
C ASN A 260 -10.35 -9.55 12.67
N TYR A 261 -10.92 -8.74 13.56
CA TYR A 261 -12.37 -8.66 13.71
C TYR A 261 -12.90 -7.48 12.88
N PRO A 262 -13.99 -7.66 12.10
CA PRO A 262 -14.72 -6.51 11.59
C PRO A 262 -15.23 -5.69 12.78
N ALA A 263 -15.20 -4.36 12.67
CA ALA A 263 -15.65 -3.48 13.73
C ALA A 263 -17.07 -3.88 14.18
N PHE A 264 -17.20 -4.39 15.41
CA PHE A 264 -18.50 -4.61 16.02
C PHE A 264 -18.86 -3.33 16.77
N THR A 265 -20.05 -2.79 16.53
CA THR A 265 -20.64 -1.77 17.38
C THR A 265 -20.47 -2.23 18.83
N PRO A 266 -19.89 -1.42 19.74
CA PRO A 266 -19.50 -1.89 21.05
C PRO A 266 -20.75 -2.34 21.81
N VAL A 267 -20.98 -3.65 21.85
CA VAL A 267 -21.75 -4.25 22.93
C VAL A 267 -20.84 -4.08 24.14
N GLN A 268 -21.28 -3.33 25.14
CA GLN A 268 -20.55 -3.17 26.40
C GLN A 268 -19.95 -4.52 26.79
N GLN A 269 -18.61 -4.60 26.80
CA GLN A 269 -17.92 -5.80 27.22
C GLN A 269 -18.27 -6.04 28.69
N THR A 270 -19.17 -6.96 28.95
CA THR A 270 -19.21 -7.62 30.25
C THR A 270 -17.85 -8.26 30.45
N GLN A 271 -17.14 -7.85 31.50
CA GLN A 271 -15.87 -8.43 31.91
C GLN A 271 -15.96 -9.96 31.86
N TYR A 272 -15.32 -10.57 30.85
CA TYR A 272 -15.12 -12.00 30.83
C TYR A 272 -13.96 -12.28 31.78
N THR A 273 -14.27 -12.56 33.04
CA THR A 273 -13.34 -13.25 33.93
C THR A 273 -13.29 -14.70 33.45
N PRO A 274 -12.17 -15.22 32.93
CA PRO A 274 -12.08 -16.63 32.61
C PRO A 274 -12.12 -17.40 33.93
N GLN A 275 -13.31 -17.87 34.33
CA GLN A 275 -13.40 -18.94 35.31
C GLN A 275 -12.83 -20.18 34.63
N ALA A 276 -11.59 -20.51 34.97
CA ALA A 276 -11.01 -21.81 34.67
C ALA A 276 -11.90 -22.88 35.33
N GLN A 277 -12.83 -23.44 34.57
CA GLN A 277 -13.48 -24.68 34.96
C GLN A 277 -12.52 -25.82 34.60
N PRO A 278 -12.00 -26.57 35.60
CA PRO A 278 -11.22 -27.74 35.30
C PRO A 278 -12.11 -28.75 34.55
N LEU A 279 -11.71 -29.12 33.34
CA LEU A 279 -12.32 -30.22 32.59
C LEU A 279 -12.05 -31.52 33.36
N THR A 280 -13.05 -32.01 34.09
CA THR A 280 -13.06 -33.35 34.66
C THR A 280 -13.48 -34.35 33.60
N ILE A 281 -12.51 -35.02 32.98
CA ILE A 281 -12.77 -36.22 32.18
C ILE A 281 -12.80 -37.41 33.16
N ASN A 282 -13.96 -38.07 33.27
CA ASN A 282 -14.17 -39.29 34.08
C ASN A 282 -13.85 -39.21 35.58
N GLY A 283 -14.13 -38.07 36.23
CA GLY A 283 -14.16 -38.01 37.70
C GLY A 283 -12.83 -38.22 38.42
N GLN A 284 -11.69 -38.19 37.72
CA GLN A 284 -10.37 -38.26 38.32
C GLN A 284 -9.58 -36.98 38.01
N ILE A 285 -9.15 -36.29 39.06
CA ILE A 285 -8.18 -35.20 38.97
C ILE A 285 -6.82 -35.85 38.62
N PRO A 286 -6.19 -35.54 37.48
CA PRO A 286 -4.87 -36.05 37.17
C PRO A 286 -3.88 -35.46 38.17
N THR A 287 -3.30 -36.30 39.03
CA THR A 287 -2.14 -35.93 39.83
C THR A 287 -0.96 -35.67 38.89
N ALA A 288 -0.43 -34.45 38.93
CA ALA A 288 0.70 -34.03 38.12
C ALA A 288 1.92 -34.92 38.41
N ASN A 289 2.30 -35.75 37.44
CA ASN A 289 3.53 -36.51 37.46
C ASN A 289 4.68 -35.54 37.14
N GLN A 290 5.58 -35.35 38.11
CA GLN A 290 6.84 -34.63 37.93
C GLN A 290 7.78 -35.44 37.03
N GLY A 291 7.73 -35.20 35.72
CA GLY A 291 8.70 -35.68 34.76
C GLY A 291 9.13 -34.50 33.89
N GLY A 292 10.43 -34.18 33.89
CA GLY A 292 11.02 -33.03 33.21
C GLY A 292 10.91 -33.10 31.68
N GLY A 293 9.75 -32.70 31.16
CA GLY A 293 9.62 -32.18 29.81
C GLY A 293 9.71 -30.66 29.87
N ASP A 294 10.46 -30.07 28.94
CA ASP A 294 10.46 -28.62 28.72
C ASP A 294 9.01 -28.10 28.75
N PRO A 295 8.75 -26.96 29.42
CA PRO A 295 7.41 -26.41 29.42
C PRO A 295 6.95 -26.24 27.97
N PRO A 296 5.74 -26.70 27.59
CA PRO A 296 5.20 -26.35 26.29
C PRO A 296 5.21 -24.82 26.24
N PHE A 297 5.99 -24.27 25.30
CA PHE A 297 6.00 -22.83 25.07
C PHE A 297 4.55 -22.36 25.06
N PRO A 298 4.14 -21.43 25.93
CA PRO A 298 2.86 -20.79 25.75
C PRO A 298 2.97 -20.05 24.43
N SER A 299 2.45 -20.66 23.36
CA SER A 299 2.07 -19.93 22.16
C SER A 299 1.05 -18.92 22.63
N THR A 300 1.51 -17.73 22.99
CA THR A 300 0.68 -16.61 23.32
C THR A 300 -0.25 -16.40 22.13
N GLY A 301 -1.55 -16.59 22.34
CA GLY A 301 -2.52 -16.52 21.26
C GLY A 301 -2.37 -15.23 20.46
N PRO A 302 -2.72 -15.23 19.16
CA PRO A 302 -2.59 -14.04 18.33
C PRO A 302 -3.32 -12.85 18.97
N THR A 303 -2.65 -11.70 18.99
CA THR A 303 -3.26 -10.46 19.48
C THR A 303 -4.44 -10.08 18.59
N GLN A 304 -5.52 -9.60 19.22
CA GLN A 304 -6.75 -9.21 18.53
C GLN A 304 -6.65 -7.75 18.11
N LEU A 305 -6.88 -7.49 16.82
CA LEU A 305 -6.88 -6.15 16.24
C LEU A 305 -8.25 -5.87 15.62
N GLU A 306 -8.72 -4.64 15.80
CA GLU A 306 -9.90 -4.12 15.13
C GLU A 306 -9.46 -3.14 14.06
N VAL A 307 -9.91 -3.40 12.81
CA VAL A 307 -9.70 -2.47 11.69
C VAL A 307 -10.98 -1.68 11.52
N VAL A 308 -10.87 -0.36 11.65
CA VAL A 308 -11.97 0.59 11.53
C VAL A 308 -11.74 1.43 10.28
N HIS A 309 -12.57 1.25 9.27
CA HIS A 309 -12.54 2.10 8.08
C HIS A 309 -13.14 3.46 8.42
N VAL A 310 -12.34 4.52 8.24
CA VAL A 310 -12.75 5.89 8.59
C VAL A 310 -13.28 6.61 7.34
N ASP A 311 -12.57 6.50 6.22
CA ASP A 311 -13.01 6.96 4.89
C ASP A 311 -12.26 6.23 3.74
N TYR A 312 -12.45 6.67 2.49
CA TYR A 312 -11.80 6.09 1.30
C TYR A 312 -10.28 6.29 1.20
N ALA A 313 -9.69 7.15 2.05
CA ALA A 313 -8.28 7.48 2.04
C ALA A 313 -7.57 7.11 3.35
N THR A 314 -8.32 6.74 4.39
CA THR A 314 -7.82 6.50 5.73
C THR A 314 -8.38 5.22 6.36
N THR A 315 -7.50 4.50 7.05
CA THR A 315 -7.85 3.32 7.84
C THR A 315 -7.40 3.53 9.27
N GLY A 316 -8.32 3.34 10.21
CA GLY A 316 -8.05 3.27 11.64
C GLY A 316 -7.76 1.84 12.08
N ILE A 317 -6.83 1.67 13.02
CA ILE A 317 -6.52 0.37 13.62
C ILE A 317 -6.43 0.53 15.13
N VAL A 318 -7.11 -0.37 15.84
CA VAL A 318 -7.21 -0.36 17.29
C VAL A 318 -6.73 -1.70 17.83
N LEU A 319 -5.89 -1.61 18.87
CA LEU A 319 -5.51 -2.76 19.68
C LEU A 319 -6.63 -3.04 20.70
N VAL A 320 -7.29 -4.20 20.58
CA VAL A 320 -8.52 -4.51 21.35
C VAL A 320 -8.21 -4.98 22.78
N ALA A 321 -7.01 -5.51 23.00
CA ALA A 321 -6.54 -5.98 24.30
C ALA A 321 -5.03 -5.80 24.38
N ASP A 322 -4.51 -5.75 25.60
CA ASP A 322 -3.07 -5.63 25.84
C ASP A 322 -2.29 -6.68 25.05
N PRO A 323 -1.15 -6.29 24.45
CA PRO A 323 -0.35 -7.21 23.68
C PRO A 323 0.16 -8.31 24.60
N VAL A 324 0.08 -9.56 24.15
CA VAL A 324 0.63 -10.64 24.95
C VAL A 324 2.16 -10.50 24.94
N PRO A 325 2.81 -10.38 26.11
CA PRO A 325 4.25 -10.16 26.17
C PRO A 325 4.98 -11.25 25.40
N GLN A 326 5.84 -10.86 24.45
CA GLN A 326 6.71 -11.83 23.81
C GLN A 326 7.84 -12.17 24.79
N PRO A 327 8.20 -13.46 24.96
CA PRO A 327 9.20 -13.89 25.96
C PRO A 327 10.55 -13.17 25.82
N ASN A 328 10.88 -12.76 24.59
CA ASN A 328 12.16 -12.18 24.22
C ASN A 328 12.06 -10.69 23.84
N ALA A 329 10.91 -10.05 24.02
CA ALA A 329 10.79 -8.63 23.75
C ALA A 329 11.57 -7.80 24.79
N PRO A 330 12.22 -6.69 24.38
CA PRO A 330 12.78 -5.72 25.30
C PRO A 330 11.75 -5.24 26.33
N SER A 331 12.18 -5.04 27.57
CA SER A 331 11.27 -4.75 28.70
C SER A 331 10.58 -3.38 28.60
N ASN A 332 11.14 -2.45 27.82
CA ASN A 332 10.59 -1.14 27.48
C ASN A 332 9.42 -1.19 26.49
N LEU A 333 9.16 -2.34 25.85
CA LEU A 333 8.18 -2.48 24.77
C LEU A 333 6.95 -3.32 25.16
N LYS A 334 6.73 -3.50 26.46
CA LYS A 334 5.63 -4.35 26.98
C LYS A 334 4.22 -3.83 26.65
N ASP A 335 4.07 -2.54 26.37
CA ASP A 335 2.77 -1.90 26.13
C ASP A 335 2.54 -1.56 24.64
N GLU A 336 3.45 -1.98 23.76
CA GLU A 336 3.40 -1.70 22.33
C GLU A 336 3.40 -2.99 21.50
N LEU A 337 2.52 -3.07 20.50
CA LEU A 337 2.50 -4.15 19.52
C LEU A 337 3.10 -3.66 18.20
N ALA A 338 4.25 -4.24 17.82
CA ALA A 338 4.79 -4.09 16.48
C ALA A 338 3.93 -4.87 15.47
N VAL A 339 3.44 -4.19 14.44
CA VAL A 339 2.61 -4.80 13.39
C VAL A 339 3.08 -4.40 12.00
N MET A 340 2.95 -5.34 11.06
CA MET A 340 2.97 -5.08 9.63
C MET A 340 1.54 -5.12 9.11
N LEU A 341 1.19 -4.11 8.32
CA LEU A 341 -0.11 -4.01 7.67
C LEU A 341 0.08 -4.12 6.17
N ILE A 342 -0.83 -4.84 5.55
CA ILE A 342 -0.92 -5.01 4.12
C ILE A 342 -2.31 -4.51 3.70
N MET A 343 -2.34 -3.44 2.93
CA MET A 343 -3.56 -2.82 2.42
C MET A 343 -3.63 -2.99 0.91
N LYS A 344 -4.77 -3.48 0.41
CA LYS A 344 -5.02 -3.69 -1.01
C LYS A 344 -6.36 -3.07 -1.40
N ALA A 345 -6.35 -2.12 -2.33
CA ALA A 345 -7.55 -1.54 -2.93
C ALA A 345 -8.09 -2.37 -4.09
#